data_AF-A0A949DWB1-F1
#
_entry.id   AF-A0A949DWB1-F1
#
_cell.length_a   1.000
_cell.length_b   1.000
_cell.length_c   1.000
_cell.angle_alpha   90.00
_cell.angle_beta   90.00
_cell.angle_gamma   90.00
#
_symmetry.space_group_name_H-M   'P 1'
#
loop_
_entity.id
_entity.type
_entity.pdbx_description
1 polymer ?
#
loop_
_entity_poly.entity_id
_entity_poly.type
_entity_poly.pdbx_seq_one_letter_code
_entity_poly.pdbx_strand_id
1 'polypeptide(L)' 'KKVDVIIGPIGIILANAMMGEITPKIAEAVASSSAKKFLIPLTQENIVIVGLSSIPLPHFIESLIQENLKDFADNSNLS' A
#
# COMPACT_ATOMS: atom_id res chain seq x y z
N LYS A 1 -4.23 18.19 7.19
CA LYS A 1 -2.86 17.65 7.29
C LYS A 1 -2.62 16.82 6.04
N LYS A 2 -1.59 17.12 5.24
CA LYS A 2 -1.25 16.35 4.03
C LYS A 2 -0.42 15.14 4.46
N VAL A 3 -0.65 13.99 3.83
CA VAL A 3 0.15 12.79 4.03
C VAL A 3 0.89 12.49 2.74
N ASP A 4 2.15 12.09 2.85
CA ASP A 4 3.01 11.84 1.69
C ASP A 4 2.92 10.38 1.23
N VAL A 5 2.59 9.47 2.15
CA VAL A 5 2.60 8.03 1.94
C VAL A 5 1.38 7.36 2.60
N ILE A 6 0.84 6.34 1.94
CA ILE A 6 -0.13 5.39 2.47
C ILE A 6 0.46 3.99 2.34
N ILE A 7 0.42 3.21 3.42
CA ILE A 7 0.96 1.84 3.45
C ILE A 7 -0.12 0.90 3.96
N GLY A 8 -0.28 -0.25 3.33
CA GLY A 8 -1.21 -1.26 3.81
C GLY A 8 -1.36 -2.43 2.85
N PRO A 9 -2.25 -3.40 3.15
CA PRO A 9 -2.57 -4.46 2.20
C PRO A 9 -3.25 -3.89 0.95
N ILE A 10 -3.13 -4.56 -0.19
CA ILE A 10 -3.80 -4.15 -1.43
C ILE A 10 -5.33 -4.02 -1.28
N GLY A 11 -5.93 -4.71 -0.30
CA GLY A 11 -7.33 -4.59 0.10
C GLY A 11 -7.83 -3.15 0.26
N ILE A 12 -7.00 -2.22 0.72
CA ILE A 12 -7.46 -0.85 1.06
C ILE A 12 -7.90 -0.01 -0.15
N ILE A 13 -7.57 -0.44 -1.37
CA ILE A 13 -7.99 0.23 -2.62
C ILE A 13 -9.06 -0.55 -3.39
N LEU A 14 -9.55 -1.66 -2.84
CA LEU A 14 -10.48 -2.56 -3.50
C LEU A 14 -11.87 -2.37 -2.89
N ALA A 15 -12.83 -1.99 -3.71
CA ALA A 15 -14.21 -1.81 -3.24
C ALA A 15 -14.78 -3.12 -2.69
N ASN A 16 -15.39 -3.04 -1.52
CA ASN A 16 -15.97 -4.13 -0.73
C ASN A 16 -14.97 -5.18 -0.22
N ALA A 17 -13.67 -4.91 -0.29
CA ALA A 17 -12.66 -5.81 0.24
C ALA A 17 -12.64 -5.82 1.77
N MET A 18 -11.83 -6.74 2.33
CA MET A 18 -11.66 -6.90 3.78
C MET A 18 -13.02 -7.18 4.44
N MET A 19 -13.74 -8.19 3.94
CA MET A 19 -15.08 -8.56 4.41
C MET A 19 -16.10 -7.41 4.44
N GLY A 20 -15.94 -6.42 3.54
CA GLY A 20 -16.85 -5.26 3.44
C GLY A 20 -16.43 -4.05 4.28
N GLU A 21 -15.30 -4.10 4.99
CA GLU A 21 -14.76 -2.94 5.71
C GLU A 21 -14.40 -1.79 4.75
N ILE A 22 -13.93 -2.12 3.55
CA ILE A 22 -13.57 -1.13 2.53
C ILE A 22 -14.78 -0.82 1.65
N THR A 23 -15.54 0.22 2.00
CA THR A 23 -16.61 0.70 1.12
C THR A 23 -16.05 1.26 -0.20
N PRO A 24 -16.84 1.31 -1.29
CA PRO A 24 -16.39 1.89 -2.55
C PRO A 24 -15.84 3.32 -2.41
N LYS A 25 -16.47 4.14 -1.56
CA LYS A 25 -16.04 5.52 -1.28
C LYS A 25 -14.70 5.57 -0.55
N ILE A 26 -14.43 4.62 0.35
CA ILE A 26 -13.13 4.51 1.03
C ILE A 26 -12.05 4.10 0.02
N ALA A 27 -12.30 3.05 -0.76
CA ALA A 27 -11.38 2.60 -1.81
C ALA A 27 -11.03 3.74 -2.77
N GLU A 28 -12.03 4.50 -3.23
CA GLU A 28 -11.86 5.68 -4.07
C GLU A 28 -11.02 6.76 -3.38
N ALA A 29 -11.34 7.12 -2.15
CA ALA A 29 -10.61 8.15 -1.40
C ALA A 29 -9.13 7.79 -1.21
N VAL A 30 -8.84 6.51 -0.93
CA VAL A 30 -7.47 6.02 -0.81
C VAL A 30 -6.77 6.04 -2.17
N ALA A 31 -7.38 5.46 -3.21
CA ALA A 31 -6.78 5.37 -4.55
C ALA A 31 -6.52 6.75 -5.17
N SER A 32 -7.46 7.69 -5.01
CA SER A 32 -7.39 9.06 -5.56
C SER A 32 -6.50 10.02 -4.75
N SER A 33 -6.09 9.67 -3.54
CA SER A 33 -5.18 10.49 -2.72
C SER A 33 -3.90 10.86 -3.49
N SER A 34 -3.32 12.04 -3.26
CA SER A 34 -2.03 12.39 -3.85
C SER A 34 -0.84 11.64 -3.22
N ALA A 35 -1.06 10.97 -2.09
CA ALA A 35 -0.01 10.21 -1.40
C ALA A 35 0.44 9.01 -2.26
N LYS A 36 1.74 8.68 -2.19
CA LYS A 36 2.26 7.45 -2.80
C LYS A 36 1.76 6.24 -2.00
N LYS A 37 1.27 5.21 -2.68
CA LYS A 37 0.77 3.99 -2.03
C LYS A 37 1.82 2.90 -2.12
N PHE A 38 2.19 2.34 -0.98
CA PHE A 38 2.93 1.10 -0.90
C PHE A 38 1.99 0.00 -0.44
N LEU A 39 1.59 -0.84 -1.38
CA LEU A 39 0.60 -1.88 -1.16
C LEU A 39 1.29 -3.23 -1.02
N ILE A 40 1.09 -3.86 0.12
CA ILE A 40 1.56 -5.21 0.40
C ILE A 40 0.55 -6.17 -0.26
N PRO A 41 1.00 -7.17 -1.03
CA PRO A 41 0.13 -8.13 -1.70
C PRO A 41 -0.40 -9.18 -0.70
N LEU A 42 -0.97 -8.71 0.41
CA LEU A 42 -1.54 -9.51 1.47
C LEU A 42 -3.06 -9.32 1.43
N THR A 43 -3.75 -10.13 0.64
CA THR A 43 -5.21 -10.15 0.61
C THR A 43 -5.74 -11.53 0.24
N GLN A 44 -6.96 -11.83 0.69
CA GLN A 44 -7.71 -13.03 0.32
C GLN A 44 -8.73 -12.77 -0.81
N GLU A 45 -8.77 -11.54 -1.35
CA GLU A 45 -9.64 -11.20 -2.47
C GLU A 45 -9.24 -11.98 -3.75
N ASN A 46 -10.21 -12.18 -4.64
CA ASN A 46 -10.03 -12.90 -5.91
C ASN A 46 -9.24 -12.07 -6.95
N ILE A 47 -7.96 -11.83 -6.67
CA ILE A 47 -7.07 -10.99 -7.48
C ILE A 47 -5.74 -11.69 -7.68
N VAL A 48 -5.26 -11.65 -8.92
CA VAL A 48 -3.92 -12.13 -9.28
C VAL A 48 -3.09 -10.94 -9.76
N ILE A 49 -1.96 -10.71 -9.10
CA ILE A 49 -0.99 -9.68 -9.52
C ILE A 49 0.05 -10.36 -10.41
N VAL A 50 -0.09 -10.18 -11.73
CA VAL A 50 0.85 -10.74 -12.71
C VAL A 50 2.21 -10.05 -12.59
N GLY A 51 3.29 -10.84 -12.58
CA GLY A 51 4.67 -10.34 -12.45
C GLY A 51 5.16 -10.13 -11.01
N LEU A 52 4.33 -10.45 -10.01
CA LEU A 52 4.74 -10.42 -8.62
C LEU A 52 5.53 -11.70 -8.25
N SER A 53 6.75 -11.53 -7.73
CA SER A 53 7.51 -12.63 -7.15
C SER A 53 6.89 -13.07 -5.83
N SER A 54 6.55 -14.36 -5.70
CA SER A 54 6.03 -14.93 -4.46
C SER A 54 7.16 -15.10 -3.44
N ILE A 55 7.45 -14.04 -2.70
CA ILE A 55 8.43 -14.05 -1.60
C ILE A 55 7.72 -14.04 -0.23
N PRO A 56 8.36 -14.55 0.83
CA PRO A 56 7.85 -14.46 2.19
C PRO A 56 7.52 -13.01 2.60
N LEU A 57 6.46 -12.83 3.40
CA LEU A 57 6.05 -11.52 3.92
C LEU A 57 7.20 -10.71 4.54
N PRO A 58 8.10 -11.28 5.36
CA PRO A 58 9.24 -10.53 5.90
C PRO A 58 10.08 -9.84 4.81
N HIS A 59 10.31 -10.50 3.67
CA HIS A 59 11.08 -9.90 2.58
C HIS A 59 10.32 -8.75 1.90
N PHE A 60 8.99 -8.82 1.77
CA PHE A 60 8.20 -7.67 1.30
C PHE A 60 8.33 -6.46 2.23
N ILE A 61 8.35 -6.69 3.54
CA ILE A 61 8.54 -5.62 4.53
C ILE A 61 9.95 -5.05 4.45
N GLU A 62 10.96 -5.91 4.31
CA GLU A 62 12.35 -5.47 4.15
C GLU A 62 12.54 -4.61 2.90
N SER A 63 12.06 -5.06 1.72
CA SER A 63 12.14 -4.26 0.49
C SER A 63 11.36 -2.95 0.60
N LEU A 64 10.20 -2.95 1.26
CA LEU A 64 9.46 -1.71 1.53
C LEU A 64 10.30 -0.72 2.35
N ILE A 65 10.90 -1.18 3.45
CA ILE A 65 11.68 -0.30 4.34
C ILE A 65 12.99 0.15 3.68
N GLN A 66 13.75 -0.81 3.14
CA GLN A 66 15.12 -0.57 2.71
C GLN A 66 15.22 0.09 1.34
N GLU A 67 14.30 -0.19 0.43
CA GLU A 67 14.41 0.26 -0.96
C GLU A 67 13.47 1.42 -1.27
N ASN A 68 12.36 1.55 -0.52
CA ASN A 68 11.28 2.45 -0.90
C ASN A 68 11.01 3.58 0.10
N LEU A 69 11.10 3.30 1.40
CA LEU A 69 10.80 4.30 2.44
C LEU A 69 12.00 5.14 2.85
N LYS A 70 13.24 4.69 2.61
CA LYS A 70 14.45 5.50 2.90
C LYS A 70 14.39 6.87 2.22
N ASP A 71 13.98 6.90 0.95
CA ASP A 71 13.85 8.15 0.20
C ASP A 71 12.85 9.12 0.85
N PHE A 72 11.80 8.64 1.53
CA PHE A 72 10.83 9.50 2.21
C PHE A 72 11.33 9.97 3.58
N ALA A 73 12.09 9.14 4.29
CA ALA A 73 12.68 9.49 5.58
C ALA A 73 13.79 10.56 5.43
N ASP A 74 14.58 10.48 4.37
CA ASP A 74 15.69 11.41 4.15
C ASP A 74 15.21 12.79 3.67
N ASN A 75 14.16 12.82 2.83
CA ASN A 75 13.57 14.07 2.34
C ASN A 75 12.74 14.82 3.39
N SER A 76 12.26 14.16 4.45
CA SER A 76 11.53 14.83 5.55
C SER A 76 12.45 15.46 6.61
N ASN A 77 13.75 15.17 6.57
CA ASN A 77 14.78 15.84 7.39
C ASN A 77 15.39 17.08 6.72
N LEU A 78 14.99 17.40 5.48
CA LEU A 78 15.54 18.51 4.69
C LEU A 78 14.61 19.72 4.58
N SER A 79 13.52 19.76 5.36
CA SER A 79 12.52 20.83 5.39
C SER A 79 12.25 21.32 6.80
#